data_AF-A0A1H1QRH8-F1
#
_entry.id   AF-A0A1H1QRH8-F1
#
_cell.length_a   1.000
_cell.length_b   1.000
_cell.length_c   1.000
_cell.angle_alpha   90.00
_cell.angle_beta   90.00
_cell.angle_gamma   90.00
#
_symmetry.space_group_name_H-M   'P 1'
#
loop_
_entity.id
_entity.type
_entity.pdbx_description
1 polymer ?
#
loop_
_entity_poly.entity_id
_entity_poly.type
_entity_poly.pdbx_seq_one_letter_code
_entity_poly.pdbx_strand_id
1 'polypeptide(L)' 'MAMTRAQQMVDKYIEAEMAVLEGRSVTFGGRTLTMADLNQIREGRSEWERRLAAEIANTKGGRFGYSLATFE' A
#
# COMPACT_ATOMS: atom_id res chain seq x y z
N MET A 1 16.00 7.41 4.81
CA MET A 1 14.53 7.36 4.81
C MET A 1 14.13 5.96 5.25
N ALA A 2 13.43 5.80 6.36
CA ALA A 2 12.97 4.47 6.78
C ALA A 2 11.97 3.95 5.75
N MET A 3 12.21 2.76 5.20
CA MET A 3 11.25 2.10 4.32
C MET A 3 10.01 1.77 5.15
N THR A 4 8.90 2.41 4.81
CA THR A 4 7.61 2.17 5.47
C THR A 4 7.10 0.79 5.10
N ARG A 5 6.31 0.19 5.99
CA ARG A 5 5.68 -1.11 5.70
C ARG A 5 4.77 -1.03 4.48
N ALA A 6 4.15 0.13 4.24
CA ALA A 6 3.35 0.39 3.06
C ALA A 6 4.19 0.33 1.77
N GLN A 7 5.39 0.92 1.74
CA GLN A 7 6.28 0.87 0.58
C GLN A 7 6.68 -0.56 0.24
N GLN A 8 7.07 -1.35 1.26
CA GLN A 8 7.41 -2.77 1.08
C GLN A 8 6.25 -3.59 0.50
N MET A 9 5.01 -3.25 0.86
CA MET A 9 3.84 -3.91 0.29
C MET A 9 3.64 -3.52 -1.17
N VAL A 10 3.73 -2.23 -1.52
CA VAL A 10 3.61 -1.76 -2.91
C VAL A 10 4.62 -2.47 -3.82
N ASP A 11 5.89 -2.56 -3.41
CA ASP A 11 6.92 -3.27 -4.16
C ASP A 11 6.56 -4.75 -4.42
N LYS A 12 6.04 -5.46 -3.41
CA LYS A 12 5.58 -6.85 -3.59
C LYS A 12 4.42 -6.97 -4.58
N TYR A 13 3.50 -6.00 -4.62
CA TYR A 13 2.42 -5.99 -5.61
C TYR A 13 2.93 -5.70 -7.02
N ILE A 14 3.97 -4.88 -7.18
CA ILE A 14 4.60 -4.61 -8.47
C ILE A 14 5.32 -5.85 -8.99
N GLU A 15 6.06 -6.55 -8.12
CA GLU A 15 6.72 -7.81 -8.47
C GLU A 15 5.69 -8.87 -8.87
N ALA A 16 4.58 -8.95 -8.14
CA ALA A 16 3.48 -9.83 -8.49
C ALA A 16 2.84 -9.48 -9.85
N GLU A 17 2.65 -8.19 -10.15
CA GLU A 17 2.14 -7.74 -11.44
C GLU A 17 3.08 -8.13 -12.58
N MET A 18 4.40 -7.95 -12.42
CA MET A 18 5.38 -8.39 -13.43
C MET A 18 5.33 -9.89 -13.67
N ALA A 19 5.37 -10.69 -12.60
CA ALA A 19 5.32 -12.15 -12.73
C ALA A 19 4.03 -12.62 -13.41
N VAL A 20 2.90 -11.99 -13.11
CA VAL A 20 1.61 -12.26 -13.77
C VAL A 20 1.62 -11.85 -15.25
N LEU A 21 2.22 -10.72 -15.60
CA LEU A 21 2.39 -10.30 -16.99
C LEU A 21 3.32 -11.23 -17.79
N GLU A 22 4.29 -11.87 -17.12
CA GLU A 22 5.11 -12.95 -17.69
C GLU A 22 4.36 -14.30 -17.82
N GLY A 23 3.09 -14.37 -17.39
CA GLY A 23 2.28 -15.58 -17.43
C GLY A 23 2.46 -16.52 -16.23
N ARG A 24 3.13 -16.07 -15.16
CA ARG A 24 3.30 -16.84 -13.93
C ARG A 24 2.16 -16.57 -12.96
N SER A 25 1.86 -17.55 -12.12
CA SER A 25 0.91 -17.40 -11.02
C SER A 25 1.66 -17.07 -9.72
N VAL A 26 1.19 -16.07 -8.98
CA VAL A 26 1.84 -15.59 -7.75
C VAL A 26 0.97 -15.86 -6.55
N THR A 27 1.52 -16.48 -5.50
CA THR A 27 0.76 -16.71 -4.26
C THR A 27 0.93 -15.53 -3.32
N PHE A 28 -0.13 -14.77 -3.11
CA PHE A 28 -0.17 -13.60 -2.24
C PHE A 28 -1.18 -13.81 -1.11
N GLY A 29 -0.73 -13.71 0.15
CA GLY A 29 -1.61 -13.85 1.31
C GLY A 29 -2.36 -15.20 1.39
N GLY A 30 -1.76 -16.28 0.88
CA GLY A 30 -2.39 -17.60 0.84
C GLY A 30 -3.37 -17.83 -0.32
N ARG A 31 -3.55 -16.84 -1.20
CA ARG A 31 -4.33 -16.97 -2.44
C ARG A 31 -3.42 -16.90 -3.65
N THR A 32 -3.67 -17.72 -4.65
CA THR A 32 -2.96 -17.65 -5.94
C THR A 32 -3.64 -16.61 -6.82
N LEU A 33 -2.86 -15.61 -7.23
CA LEU A 33 -3.26 -14.56 -8.16
C LEU A 33 -2.70 -14.87 -9.54
N THR A 34 -3.52 -14.65 -10.56
CA THR A 34 -3.20 -14.95 -11.96
C THR A 34 -3.51 -13.75 -12.85
N MET A 35 -3.34 -13.91 -14.16
CA MET A 35 -3.65 -12.87 -15.15
C MET A 35 -5.14 -12.45 -15.12
N ALA A 36 -6.03 -13.33 -14.67
CA ALA A 36 -7.43 -12.98 -14.46
C ALA A 36 -7.64 -12.00 -13.29
N ASP A 37 -6.73 -11.98 -12.31
CA ASP A 37 -6.79 -11.16 -11.11
C ASP A 37 -5.96 -9.87 -11.23
N LEU A 38 -5.47 -9.54 -12.42
CA LEU A 38 -4.60 -8.36 -12.66
C LEU A 38 -5.27 -7.05 -12.20
N ASN A 39 -6.59 -6.95 -12.36
CA ASN A 39 -7.36 -5.83 -11.83
C ASN A 39 -7.34 -5.80 -10.29
N GLN A 40 -7.48 -6.93 -9.59
CA GLN A 40 -7.40 -6.98 -8.14
C GLN A 40 -5.99 -6.62 -7.63
N ILE A 41 -4.93 -7.05 -8.33
CA ILE A 41 -3.54 -6.68 -8.00
C ILE A 41 -3.35 -5.16 -8.09
N ARG A 42 -3.88 -4.54 -9.16
CA ARG A 42 -3.88 -3.09 -9.36
C ARG A 42 -4.65 -2.35 -8.27
N GLU A 43 -5.85 -2.81 -7.94
CA GLU A 43 -6.65 -2.21 -6.87
C GLU A 43 -5.95 -2.30 -5.51
N GLY A 44 -5.39 -3.48 -5.19
CA GLY A 44 -4.61 -3.68 -3.97
C GLY A 44 -3.42 -2.73 -3.89
N ARG A 45 -2.66 -2.57 -4.98
CA ARG A 45 -1.56 -1.60 -5.06
C ARG A 45 -2.04 -0.17 -4.81
N SER A 46 -3.10 0.28 -5.48
CA SER A 46 -3.63 1.65 -5.25
C SER A 46 -4.11 1.85 -3.81
N GLU A 47 -4.62 0.82 -3.15
CA GLU A 47 -4.95 0.91 -1.72
C GLU A 47 -3.70 1.09 -0.86
N TRP A 48 -2.63 0.34 -1.13
CA TRP A 48 -1.35 0.47 -0.43
C TRP A 48 -0.64 1.78 -0.73
N GLU A 49 -0.72 2.30 -1.96
CA GLU A 49 -0.23 3.63 -2.34
C GLU A 49 -0.97 4.73 -1.58
N ARG A 50 -2.30 4.62 -1.46
CA ARG A 50 -3.09 5.55 -0.63
C ARG A 50 -2.68 5.49 0.83
N ARG A 51 -2.47 4.29 1.39
CA ARG A 51 -1.98 4.12 2.77
C ARG A 51 -0.57 4.69 2.93
N LEU A 52 0.31 4.47 1.96
CA LEU A 52 1.67 5.03 1.94
C LEU A 52 1.63 6.56 1.94
N ALA A 53 0.81 7.16 1.09
CA ALA A 53 0.62 8.61 1.04
C ALA A 53 0.11 9.16 2.38
N ALA A 54 -0.86 8.47 3.00
CA ALA A 54 -1.37 8.83 4.33
C ALA A 54 -0.29 8.68 5.43
N GLU A 55 0.52 7.63 5.40
CA GLU A 55 1.60 7.40 6.37
C GLU A 55 2.71 8.45 6.23
N ILE A 56 3.09 8.81 5.00
CA ILE A 56 4.02 9.90 4.70
C ILE A 56 3.42 11.24 5.15
N ALA A 57 2.15 11.50 4.88
CA ALA A 57 1.46 12.72 5.30
C ALA A 57 1.38 12.83 6.83
N ASN A 58 1.13 11.72 7.55
CA ASN A 58 1.13 11.69 9.01
C ASN A 58 2.54 11.92 9.58
N THR A 59 3.56 11.30 8.99
CA THR A 59 4.97 11.47 9.39
C THR A 59 5.46 12.90 9.13
N LYS A 60 4.99 13.56 8.07
CA LYS A 60 5.31 14.96 7.74
C LYS A 60 4.38 16.00 8.41
N GLY A 61 3.19 15.59 8.83
CA GLY A 61 2.12 16.43 9.39
C GLY A 61 2.03 16.42 10.91
N GLY A 62 2.98 15.77 11.59
CA GLY A 62 3.12 15.76 13.05
C GLY A 62 3.50 17.11 13.65
N ARG A 63 2.70 18.16 13.44
CA ARG A 63 2.61 19.38 14.27
C ARG A 63 1.47 20.32 13.86
N PHE A 64 0.26 19.82 13.58
CA PHE A 64 -0.91 20.70 13.57
C PHE A 64 -1.78 20.37 14.78
N GLY A 65 -1.75 21.29 15.74
CA GLY A 65 -2.35 21.15 17.05
C GLY A 65 -3.86 21.00 16.95
N TYR A 66 -4.36 19.85 17.39
CA TYR A 66 -5.73 19.80 17.87
C TYR A 66 -5.76 20.67 19.13
N SER A 67 -6.46 21.81 19.07
CA SER A 67 -6.74 22.60 20.26
C SER A 67 -7.80 21.85 21.05
N LEU A 68 -7.43 21.24 22.18
CA LEU A 68 -8.40 20.76 23.15
C LEU A 68 -9.00 22.01 23.79
N ALA A 69 -10.26 22.32 23.47
CA ALA A 69 -10.98 23.36 24.19
C ALA A 69 -11.15 22.91 25.65
N THR A 70 -10.44 23.57 26.57
CA THR A 70 -10.75 23.51 28.00
C THR A 70 -12.00 24.36 28.22
N PHE A 71 -12.99 23.77 28.85
CA PHE A 71 -14.15 24.45 29.42
C PHE A 71 -13.89 24.62 30.93
N GLU A 72 -13.84 25.87 31.39
CA GLU A 72 -13.91 26.25 32.81
C GLU A 72 -15.30 26.81 33.12
#